data_AF-A0A951C7L3-F1
#
_entry.id   AF-A0A951C7L3-F1
#
_cell.length_a   1.000
_cell.length_b   1.000
_cell.length_c   1.000
_cell.angle_alpha   90.00
_cell.angle_beta   90.00
_cell.angle_gamma   90.00
#
_symmetry.space_group_name_H-M   'P 1'
#
loop_
_entity.id
_entity.type
_entity.pdbx_description
1 polymer ?
#
loop_
_entity_poly.entity_id
_entity_poly.type
_entity_poly.pdbx_seq_one_letter_code
_entity_poly.pdbx_strand_id
1 'polypeptide(L)'
;DLLLMDEANPRSVAYQLARLREHVDYLPSTRTSIRRGAEARLSISLLAAVQLAEVRDLGCADGRGTRANLEKLLNRIATELRQLSETLTREYFNQAGPSRRFSVP
;
A
#
# COMPACT_ATOMS: atom_id res chain seq x y z
N ASP A 1 -1.09 -9.48 17.77
CA ASP A 1 -0.85 -8.02 17.87
C ASP A 1 0.42 -7.51 17.24
N LEU A 2 1.60 -7.89 17.74
CA LEU A 2 2.89 -7.26 17.39
C LEU A 2 3.22 -7.24 15.88
N LEU A 3 2.59 -8.09 15.07
CA LEU A 3 2.86 -8.18 13.62
C LEU A 3 1.88 -7.39 12.74
N LEU A 4 0.78 -6.86 13.28
CA LEU A 4 -0.18 -6.11 12.45
C LEU A 4 -0.05 -4.60 12.68
N MET A 5 -0.06 -4.16 13.93
CA MET A 5 -0.27 -2.74 14.28
C MET A 5 0.95 -2.04 14.88
N ASP A 6 2.04 -2.76 15.11
CA ASP A 6 3.23 -2.18 15.74
C ASP A 6 4.07 -1.37 14.74
N GLU A 7 3.87 -0.06 14.68
CA GLU A 7 4.62 0.85 13.82
C GLU A 7 6.12 0.97 14.18
N ALA A 8 6.61 0.37 15.27
CA ALA A 8 8.03 0.33 15.60
C ALA A 8 8.72 -0.99 15.18
N ASN A 9 7.94 -2.01 14.81
CA ASN A 9 8.46 -3.31 14.41
C ASN A 9 8.55 -3.42 12.87
N PRO A 10 9.76 -3.57 12.29
CA PRO A 10 9.93 -3.66 10.83
C PRO A 10 9.17 -4.80 10.16
N ARG A 11 8.81 -5.85 10.91
CA ARG A 11 8.03 -6.99 10.41
C ARG A 11 6.54 -6.75 10.47
N SER A 12 6.08 -5.66 11.09
CA SER A 12 4.66 -5.38 11.17
C SER A 12 4.11 -4.88 9.84
N VAL A 13 2.81 -5.09 9.63
CA VAL A 13 2.11 -4.55 8.45
C VAL A 13 2.03 -3.02 8.53
N ALA A 14 1.74 -2.45 9.70
CA ALA A 14 1.69 -1.01 9.89
C ALA A 14 3.01 -0.31 9.53
N TYR A 15 4.15 -0.83 10.00
CA TYR A 15 5.47 -0.30 9.67
C TYR A 15 5.72 -0.33 8.15
N GLN A 16 5.47 -1.49 7.52
CA GLN A 16 5.71 -1.67 6.08
C GLN A 16 4.82 -0.74 5.24
N LEU A 17 3.56 -0.56 5.62
CA LEU A 17 2.65 0.35 4.91
C LEU A 17 3.00 1.82 5.15
N ALA A 18 3.51 2.19 6.33
CA ALA A 18 4.03 3.53 6.58
C ALA A 18 5.23 3.83 5.68
N ARG A 19 6.19 2.91 5.57
CA ARG A 19 7.34 3.05 4.65
C ARG A 19 6.95 3.07 3.19
N LEU A 20 6.00 2.22 2.79
CA LEU A 20 5.45 2.23 1.44
C LEU A 20 4.83 3.60 1.10
N ARG A 21 4.09 4.19 2.04
CA ARG A 21 3.52 5.52 1.88
C ARG A 21 4.60 6.58 1.72
N GLU A 22 5.64 6.56 2.56
CA GLU A 22 6.78 7.46 2.42
C GLU A 22 7.37 7.36 1.01
N HIS A 23 7.63 6.15 0.50
CA HIS A 23 8.15 5.94 -0.86
C HIS A 23 7.23 6.51 -1.95
N VAL A 24 5.91 6.35 -1.80
CA VAL A 24 4.94 6.93 -2.74
C VAL A 24 4.95 8.47 -2.72
N ASP A 25 5.19 9.08 -1.56
CA ASP A 25 5.27 10.54 -1.44
C ASP A 25 6.52 11.12 -2.15
N TYR A 26 7.55 10.30 -2.43
CA TYR A 26 8.71 10.68 -3.24
C TYR A 26 8.51 10.57 -4.75
N LEU A 27 7.37 10.03 -5.23
CA LEU A 27 7.15 9.86 -6.66
C LEU A 27 6.94 11.19 -7.41
N PRO A 28 7.37 11.29 -8.68
CA PRO A 28 7.31 12.54 -9.47
C PRO A 28 5.92 13.18 -9.55
N SER A 29 4.87 12.38 -9.76
CA SER A 29 3.51 12.89 -9.96
C SER A 29 2.91 13.46 -8.66
N THR A 30 3.32 12.96 -7.50
CA THR A 30 2.89 13.47 -6.18
C THR A 30 3.36 14.91 -5.94
N ARG A 31 4.48 15.32 -6.56
CA ARG A 31 5.06 16.66 -6.41
C ARG A 31 4.55 17.68 -7.42
N THR A 32 4.05 17.22 -8.57
CA THR A 32 3.77 18.09 -9.72
C THR A 32 2.27 18.38 -9.88
N SER A 33 1.41 17.57 -9.26
CA SER A 33 -0.05 17.67 -9.42
C SER A 33 -0.72 18.35 -8.22
N ILE A 34 -1.66 19.25 -8.51
CA ILE A 34 -2.55 19.88 -7.51
C ILE A 34 -3.44 18.84 -6.81
N ARG A 35 -3.70 17.69 -7.47
CA ARG A 35 -4.48 16.58 -6.91
C ARG A 35 -3.58 15.36 -6.66
N ARG A 36 -3.84 14.66 -5.55
CA ARG A 36 -3.17 13.39 -5.24
C ARG A 36 -3.43 12.35 -6.33
N GLY A 37 -2.36 11.72 -6.81
CA GLY A 37 -2.39 10.56 -7.72
C GLY A 37 -3.16 9.38 -7.14
N ALA A 38 -3.47 8.40 -7.98
CA ALA A 38 -4.16 7.18 -7.54
C ALA A 38 -3.31 6.37 -6.55
N GLU A 39 -2.00 6.27 -6.80
CA GLU A 39 -0.99 5.67 -5.94
C GLU A 39 -0.90 6.33 -4.56
N ALA A 40 -0.92 7.67 -4.53
CA ALA A 40 -0.92 8.42 -3.28
C ALA A 40 -2.19 8.10 -2.48
N ARG A 41 -3.37 8.12 -3.12
CA ARG A 41 -4.65 7.78 -2.45
C ARG A 41 -4.69 6.34 -1.93
N LEU A 42 -4.23 5.38 -2.71
CA LEU A 42 -4.18 3.97 -2.32
C LEU A 42 -3.26 3.73 -1.12
N SER A 43 -2.06 4.34 -1.11
CA SER A 43 -1.15 4.21 0.04
C SER A 43 -1.69 4.87 1.31
N ILE A 44 -2.48 5.95 1.22
CA ILE A 44 -3.21 6.51 2.38
C ILE A 44 -4.25 5.51 2.88
N SER A 45 -5.07 4.99 1.96
CA SER A 45 -6.16 4.06 2.27
C SER A 45 -5.63 2.83 3.00
N LEU A 46 -4.55 2.24 2.50
CA LEU A 46 -3.87 1.08 3.09
C LEU A 46 -3.42 1.36 4.53
N LEU A 47 -2.68 2.46 4.75
CA LEU A 47 -2.19 2.81 6.08
C LEU A 47 -3.35 3.11 7.04
N ALA A 48 -4.34 3.88 6.60
CA ALA A 48 -5.52 4.21 7.39
C ALA A 48 -6.33 2.97 7.75
N ALA A 49 -6.47 2.00 6.84
CA ALA A 49 -7.19 0.76 7.11
C ALA A 49 -6.57 -0.03 8.26
N VAL A 50 -5.23 -0.03 8.38
CA VAL A 50 -4.52 -0.68 9.49
C VAL A 50 -4.61 0.16 10.76
N GLN A 51 -4.41 1.47 10.69
CA GLN A 51 -4.44 2.36 11.87
C GLN A 51 -5.83 2.45 12.52
N LEU A 52 -6.90 2.33 11.72
CA LEU A 52 -8.29 2.35 12.21
C LEU A 52 -8.80 0.96 12.62
N ALA A 53 -7.99 -0.10 12.46
CA ALA A 53 -8.44 -1.43 12.83
C ALA A 53 -8.42 -1.61 14.35
N GLU A 54 -9.54 -2.02 14.92
CA GLU A 54 -9.64 -2.30 16.35
C GLU A 54 -9.16 -3.73 16.64
N VAL A 55 -8.03 -3.86 17.33
CA VAL A 55 -7.41 -5.15 17.71
C VAL A 55 -8.42 -6.14 18.28
N ARG A 56 -9.28 -5.65 19.18
CA ARG A 56 -10.30 -6.47 19.86
C ARG A 56 -11.22 -7.14 18.83
N ASP A 57 -11.68 -6.37 17.86
CA ASP A 57 -12.60 -6.83 16.82
C ASP A 57 -11.94 -7.80 15.84
N LEU A 58 -10.62 -7.65 15.62
CA LEU A 58 -9.83 -8.57 14.79
C LEU A 58 -9.58 -9.91 15.49
N GLY A 59 -9.47 -9.91 16.82
CA GLY A 59 -9.25 -11.10 17.64
C GLY A 59 -10.51 -11.97 17.81
N CYS A 60 -11.69 -11.37 17.70
CA CYS A 60 -12.98 -12.06 17.83
C CYS A 60 -13.15 -13.14 16.76
N ALA A 61 -13.21 -14.39 17.21
CA ALA A 61 -13.56 -15.53 16.38
C ALA A 61 -15.06 -15.86 16.51
N ASP A 62 -15.68 -16.32 15.43
CA ASP A 62 -17.03 -16.87 15.46
C ASP A 62 -17.07 -18.27 16.10
N GLY A 63 -18.26 -18.88 16.18
CA GLY A 63 -18.45 -20.22 16.73
C GLY A 63 -17.72 -21.34 15.98
N ARG A 64 -17.11 -21.06 14.83
CA ARG A 64 -16.27 -21.99 14.06
C ARG A 64 -14.77 -21.68 14.17
N GLY A 65 -14.39 -20.67 14.96
CA GLY A 65 -13.00 -20.23 15.10
C GLY A 65 -12.54 -19.23 14.03
N THR A 66 -13.45 -18.73 13.19
CA THR A 66 -13.12 -17.83 12.08
C THR A 66 -13.05 -16.39 12.55
N ARG A 67 -11.95 -15.70 12.26
CA ARG A 67 -11.78 -14.27 12.54
C ARG A 67 -12.16 -13.44 11.32
N ALA A 68 -13.47 -13.34 11.05
CA ALA A 68 -13.99 -12.72 9.83
C ALA A 68 -13.52 -11.27 9.63
N ASN A 69 -13.36 -10.48 10.70
CA ASN A 69 -12.88 -9.11 10.60
C ASN A 69 -11.40 -9.02 10.20
N LEU A 70 -10.56 -9.91 10.74
CA LEU A 70 -9.17 -10.04 10.35
C LEU A 70 -9.06 -10.45 8.88
N GLU A 71 -9.85 -11.44 8.46
CA GLU A 71 -9.87 -11.89 7.07
C GLU A 71 -10.29 -10.76 6.11
N LYS A 72 -11.35 -10.01 6.45
CA LYS A 72 -11.80 -8.84 5.68
C LYS A 72 -10.70 -7.79 5.55
N LEU A 73 -10.01 -7.45 6.64
CA LEU A 73 -8.92 -6.48 6.63
C LEU A 73 -7.77 -6.94 5.74
N LEU A 74 -7.32 -8.19 5.89
CA LEU A 74 -6.22 -8.75 5.09
C LEU A 74 -6.58 -8.82 3.60
N ASN A 75 -7.81 -9.22 3.27
CA ASN A 75 -8.29 -9.25 1.88
C ASN A 75 -8.35 -7.86 1.26
N ARG A 76 -8.77 -6.84 2.03
CA ARG A 76 -8.73 -5.45 1.58
C ARG A 76 -7.29 -4.99 1.33
N ILE A 77 -6.38 -5.23 2.27
CA ILE A 77 -4.96 -4.86 2.14
C ILE A 77 -4.34 -5.52 0.90
N ALA A 78 -4.55 -6.83 0.71
CA ALA A 78 -4.03 -7.56 -0.46
C ALA A 78 -4.58 -7.00 -1.78
N THR A 79 -5.86 -6.66 -1.81
CA THR A 79 -6.51 -6.10 -3.00
C THR A 79 -5.97 -4.71 -3.35
N GLU A 80 -5.90 -3.80 -2.37
CA GLU A 80 -5.41 -2.44 -2.58
C GLU A 80 -3.90 -2.41 -2.89
N LEU A 81 -3.09 -3.30 -2.31
CA LEU A 81 -1.67 -3.44 -2.66
C LEU A 81 -1.48 -3.88 -4.12
N ARG A 82 -2.30 -4.81 -4.61
CA ARG A 82 -2.27 -5.21 -6.03
C ARG A 82 -2.63 -4.04 -6.94
N GLN A 83 -3.69 -3.29 -6.61
CA GLN A 83 -4.09 -2.10 -7.36
C GLN A 83 -2.99 -1.02 -7.36
N LEU A 84 -2.31 -0.85 -6.23
CA LEU A 84 -1.17 0.05 -6.12
C LEU A 84 -0.02 -0.40 -7.04
N SER A 85 0.33 -1.69 -7.01
CA SER A 85 1.35 -2.26 -7.89
C SER A 85 1.05 -2.05 -9.38
N GLU A 86 -0.19 -2.33 -9.80
CA GLU A 86 -0.65 -2.10 -11.18
C GLU A 86 -0.60 -0.62 -11.57
N THR A 87 -0.99 0.27 -10.65
CA THR A 87 -0.92 1.72 -10.84
C THR A 87 0.53 2.18 -10.99
N LEU A 88 1.42 1.76 -10.10
CA LEU A 88 2.83 2.11 -10.19
C LEU A 88 3.45 1.63 -11.50
N THR A 89 3.15 0.39 -11.91
CA THR A 89 3.62 -0.20 -13.16
C THR A 89 3.21 0.64 -14.37
N ARG A 90 1.92 0.99 -14.45
CA ARG A 90 1.39 1.76 -15.57
C ARG A 90 1.94 3.19 -15.65
N GLU A 91 2.02 3.89 -14.51
CA GLU A 91 2.37 5.31 -14.50
C GLU A 91 3.89 5.54 -14.56
N TYR A 92 4.70 4.64 -13.99
CA TYR A 92 6.14 4.88 -13.81
C TYR A 92 7.05 3.87 -14.51
N PHE A 93 6.56 2.68 -14.88
CA PHE A 93 7.40 1.62 -15.47
C PHE A 93 7.07 1.29 -16.93
N ASN A 94 5.84 1.53 -17.39
CA ASN A 94 5.45 1.27 -18.79
C ASN A 94 6.01 2.29 -19.82
N GLN A 95 6.47 3.47 -19.37
CA GLN A 95 7.08 4.48 -20.26
C GLN A 95 8.59 4.26 -20.47
N ALA A 96 9.20 3.23 -19.88
CA ALA A 96 10.57 2.82 -20.15
C ALA A 96 10.68 2.05 -21.50
N GLY A 97 10.14 2.61 -22.58
CA GLY A 97 10.53 2.24 -23.95
C GLY A 97 11.98 2.69 -24.22
N PRO A 98 12.71 2.02 -25.13
CA PRO A 98 14.17 2.16 -25.23
C PRO A 98 14.58 3.62 -25.42
N SER A 99 15.16 4.18 -24.37
CA SER A 99 15.75 5.51 -24.40
C SER A 99 17.05 5.45 -25.21
N ARG A 100 17.02 6.13 -26.36
CA ARG A 100 18.14 6.62 -27.17
C ARG A 100 18.75 5.62 -28.16
N ARG A 101 18.27 5.68 -29.40
CA ARG A 101 19.11 5.47 -30.59
C ARG A 101 20.24 6.51 -30.52
N PHE A 102 21.44 6.08 -30.15
CA PHE A 102 22.64 6.83 -30.46
C PHE A 102 22.88 6.68 -31.96
N SER A 103 22.47 7.70 -32.73
CA SER A 103 23.04 7.92 -34.05
C SER A 103 24.42 8.52 -33.82
N VAL A 104 25.47 7.76 -34.11
CA VAL A 104 26.83 8.29 -34.22
C VAL A 104 27.07 8.61 -35.69
N PRO A 105 27.67 9.78 -36.03
CA PRO A 105 27.93 10.23 -37.40
C PRO A 105 28.96 9.38 -38.15
#